data_AF-A0A336MK97-F1
#
_entry.id   AF-A0A336MK97-F1
#
_cell.length_a   1.000
_cell.length_b   1.000
_cell.length_c   1.000
_cell.angle_alpha   90.00
_cell.angle_beta   90.00
_cell.angle_gamma   90.00
#
_symmetry.space_group_name_H-M   'P 1'
#
loop_
_entity.id
_entity.type
_entity.pdbx_description
1 polymer ?
#
loop_
_entity_poly.entity_id
_entity_poly.type
_entity_poly.pdbx_seq_one_letter_code
_entity_poly.pdbx_strand_id
1 'polypeptide(L)'
;MKINISKLLVILVIIKCTEALYIHKIQDQNEITPKPVELCRKSCFKKFISEKTFTPENMNKCSSDSSCFMCWDYCGYLLNESRIVTVSMCTDFVCYSGCKFACKYYAMTHKDATKQEKGTSFDDQLNHDGTKVLSNSVHLKDPSIEAKLL
;
A
#
# COMPACT_ATOMS: atom_id res chain seq x y z
N MET A 1 50.49 -15.62 9.71
CA MET A 1 49.07 -15.95 9.48
C MET A 1 48.70 -15.47 8.07
N LYS A 2 48.58 -16.38 7.08
CA LYS A 2 48.29 -15.99 5.68
C LYS A 2 46.78 -15.83 5.52
N ILE A 3 46.31 -14.60 5.35
CA ILE A 3 44.91 -14.33 5.01
C ILE A 3 44.71 -14.75 3.55
N ASN A 4 43.80 -15.71 3.33
CA ASN A 4 43.48 -16.18 1.99
C ASN A 4 42.71 -15.10 1.23
N ILE A 5 43.30 -14.62 0.14
CA ILE A 5 42.75 -13.57 -0.73
C ILE A 5 41.32 -13.91 -1.19
N SER A 6 41.03 -15.19 -1.42
CA SER A 6 39.68 -15.66 -1.74
C SER A 6 38.65 -15.43 -0.63
N LYS A 7 39.05 -15.54 0.65
CA LYS A 7 38.16 -15.23 1.78
C LYS A 7 37.92 -13.72 1.91
N LEU A 8 38.94 -12.92 1.62
CA LEU A 8 38.83 -11.46 1.63
C LEU A 8 37.86 -10.97 0.54
N LEU A 9 37.93 -11.54 -0.67
CA LEU A 9 37.01 -11.22 -1.76
C LEU A 9 35.56 -11.59 -1.42
N VAL A 10 35.33 -12.76 -0.84
CA VAL A 10 33.97 -13.17 -0.42
C VAL A 10 33.40 -12.23 0.65
N ILE A 11 34.21 -11.82 1.63
CA ILE A 11 33.78 -10.86 2.66
C ILE A 11 33.44 -9.50 2.04
N LEU A 12 34.27 -9.01 1.11
CA LEU A 12 34.00 -7.74 0.42
C LEU A 12 32.73 -7.79 -0.42
N VAL A 13 32.45 -8.92 -1.10
CA VAL A 13 31.20 -9.11 -1.85
C VAL A 13 29.99 -9.10 -0.91
N ILE A 14 30.06 -9.80 0.23
CA ILE A 14 28.98 -9.82 1.22
C ILE A 14 28.70 -8.42 1.79
N ILE A 15 29.75 -7.66 2.13
CA ILE A 15 29.62 -6.28 2.63
C ILE A 15 29.00 -5.36 1.57
N LYS A 16 29.36 -5.53 0.30
CA LYS A 16 28.76 -4.76 -0.81
C LYS A 16 27.33 -5.19 -1.11
N CYS A 17 26.98 -6.45 -0.90
CA CYS A 17 25.60 -6.93 -1.01
C CYS A 17 24.72 -6.45 0.15
N THR A 18 25.26 -6.23 1.35
CA THR A 18 24.47 -5.68 2.48
C THR A 18 24.11 -4.21 2.30
N GLU A 19 24.91 -3.44 1.56
CA GLU A 19 24.56 -2.05 1.17
C GLU A 19 23.41 -2.00 0.15
N ALA A 20 23.02 -3.14 -0.45
CA ALA A 20 21.85 -3.24 -1.32
C ALA A 20 20.54 -3.51 -0.55
N LEU A 21 20.56 -3.51 0.80
CA LEU A 21 19.34 -3.28 1.59
C LEU A 21 18.88 -1.85 1.33
N TYR A 22 18.10 -1.67 0.26
CA TYR A 22 17.37 -0.45 -0.01
C TYR A 22 16.42 -0.19 1.15
N ILE A 23 16.88 0.63 2.11
CA ILE A 23 15.99 1.20 3.12
C ILE A 23 15.16 2.24 2.37
N HIS A 24 13.98 1.81 1.93
CA HIS A 24 12.97 2.71 1.41
C HIS A 24 12.62 3.71 2.51
N LYS A 25 12.77 5.01 2.22
CA LYS A 25 12.47 6.08 3.18
C LYS A 25 11.26 6.85 2.70
N ILE A 26 10.26 6.99 3.57
CA ILE A 26 9.12 7.87 3.34
C ILE A 26 9.65 9.32 3.32
N GLN A 27 9.62 9.94 2.15
CA GLN A 27 10.16 11.30 1.96
C GLN A 27 9.07 12.39 2.07
N ASP A 28 7.82 12.02 1.82
CA ASP A 28 6.67 12.92 1.70
C ASP A 28 5.85 13.02 3.00
N GLN A 29 6.39 12.59 4.15
CA GLN A 29 5.70 12.59 5.44
C GLN A 29 5.17 13.96 5.91
N ASN A 30 5.74 15.05 5.40
CA ASN A 30 5.39 16.43 5.75
C ASN A 30 4.69 17.18 4.61
N GLU A 31 4.43 16.52 3.48
CA GLU A 31 3.78 17.17 2.33
C GLU A 31 2.27 17.28 2.55
N ILE A 32 1.66 18.32 1.97
CA ILE A 32 0.21 18.48 1.99
C ILE A 32 -0.39 17.42 1.07
N THR A 33 -0.94 16.37 1.65
CA THR A 33 -1.58 15.28 0.89
C THR A 33 -3.10 15.48 0.80
N PRO A 34 -3.75 15.04 -0.29
CA PRO A 34 -5.20 15.00 -0.36
C PRO A 34 -5.80 14.17 0.79
N LYS A 35 -6.94 14.63 1.32
CA LYS A 35 -7.63 13.97 2.46
C LYS A 35 -7.86 12.46 2.28
N PRO A 36 -8.20 11.93 1.08
CA PRO A 36 -8.31 10.48 0.89
C PRO A 36 -6.98 9.73 1.12
N VAL A 37 -5.85 10.30 0.67
CA VAL A 37 -4.52 9.72 0.88
C VAL A 37 -4.16 9.75 2.36
N GLU A 38 -4.41 10.87 3.03
CA GLU A 38 -4.15 11.03 4.46
C GLU A 38 -4.90 9.97 5.30
N LEU A 39 -6.19 9.76 5.02
CA LEU A 39 -7.00 8.77 5.72
C LEU A 39 -6.53 7.34 5.42
N CYS A 40 -6.22 7.02 4.16
CA CYS A 40 -5.65 5.74 3.77
C CYS A 40 -4.35 5.45 4.53
N ARG A 41 -3.43 6.42 4.57
CA ARG A 41 -2.14 6.32 5.28
C ARG A 41 -2.31 6.14 6.78
N LYS A 42 -3.25 6.84 7.41
CA LYS A 42 -3.60 6.63 8.82
C LYS A 42 -4.07 5.20 9.09
N SER A 43 -4.91 4.64 8.22
CA SER A 43 -5.35 3.24 8.33
C SER A 43 -4.21 2.25 8.13
N CYS A 44 -3.30 2.50 7.19
CA CYS A 44 -2.08 1.69 7.01
C CYS A 44 -1.24 1.66 8.29
N PHE A 45 -0.98 2.84 8.87
CA PHE A 45 -0.17 2.99 10.07
C PHE A 45 -0.75 2.24 11.27
N LYS A 46 -2.05 2.41 11.48
CA LYS A 46 -2.79 1.69 12.53
C LYS A 46 -2.72 0.18 12.32
N LYS A 47 -2.73 -0.32 11.08
CA LYS A 47 -2.70 -1.75 10.77
C LYS A 47 -1.31 -2.37 10.94
N PHE A 48 -0.27 -1.72 10.43
CA PHE A 48 1.07 -2.33 10.31
C PHE A 48 2.03 -1.90 11.43
N ILE A 49 1.88 -0.70 11.97
CA ILE A 49 2.72 -0.18 13.07
C ILE A 49 1.99 -0.29 14.41
N SER A 50 0.68 -0.50 14.40
CA SER A 50 -0.18 -0.49 15.61
C SER A 50 -0.18 0.86 16.36
N GLU A 51 0.29 1.91 15.69
CA GLU A 51 0.39 3.26 16.23
C GLU A 51 -0.53 4.20 15.47
N LYS A 52 -1.04 5.23 16.17
CA LYS A 52 -1.97 6.22 15.59
C LYS A 52 -1.30 7.55 15.24
N THR A 53 -0.05 7.76 15.66
CA THR A 53 0.65 9.03 15.54
C THR A 53 1.82 8.91 14.58
N PHE A 54 1.91 9.90 13.68
CA PHE A 54 2.99 10.06 12.71
C PHE A 54 4.22 10.73 13.34
N THR A 55 4.79 10.09 14.36
CA THR A 55 6.07 10.57 14.93
C THR A 55 7.23 10.17 14.01
N PRO A 56 8.38 10.88 14.03
CA PRO A 56 9.54 10.50 13.25
C PRO A 56 10.02 9.06 13.53
N GLU A 57 9.91 8.60 14.78
CA GLU A 57 10.23 7.23 15.16
C GLU A 57 9.30 6.23 14.46
N ASN A 58 7.99 6.46 14.52
CA ASN A 58 7.03 5.56 13.89
C ASN A 58 7.11 5.62 12.37
N MET A 59 7.48 6.77 11.79
CA MET A 59 7.75 6.90 10.35
C MET A 59 8.96 6.09 9.92
N ASN A 60 10.02 6.06 10.74
CA ASN A 60 11.16 5.18 10.49
C ASN A 60 10.77 3.70 10.59
N LYS A 61 9.90 3.34 11.55
CA LYS A 61 9.34 1.97 11.65
C LYS A 61 8.54 1.62 10.40
N CYS A 62 7.67 2.50 9.93
CA CYS A 62 6.90 2.30 8.70
C CYS A 62 7.76 2.20 7.45
N SER A 63 8.80 3.04 7.34
CA SER A 63 9.79 2.99 6.26
C SER A 63 10.52 1.64 6.22
N SER A 64 10.80 1.06 7.39
CA SER A 64 11.49 -0.23 7.52
C SER A 64 10.55 -1.44 7.34
N ASP A 65 9.25 -1.28 7.60
CA ASP A 65 8.25 -2.33 7.40
C ASP A 65 7.75 -2.31 5.95
N SER A 66 8.04 -3.39 5.21
CA SER A 66 7.70 -3.47 3.78
C SER A 66 6.20 -3.36 3.52
N SER A 67 5.34 -3.80 4.45
CA SER A 67 3.89 -3.70 4.30
C SER A 67 3.41 -2.27 4.54
N CYS A 68 3.92 -1.62 5.57
CA CYS A 68 3.57 -0.24 5.89
C CYS A 68 4.06 0.72 4.80
N PHE A 69 5.33 0.62 4.40
CA PHE A 69 5.92 1.41 3.32
C PHE A 69 5.12 1.24 2.01
N MET A 70 4.85 0.00 1.60
CA MET A 70 4.10 -0.25 0.37
C MET A 70 2.66 0.28 0.47
N CYS A 71 2.00 0.14 1.62
CA CYS A 71 0.67 0.71 1.82
C CYS A 71 0.69 2.23 1.69
N TRP A 72 1.70 2.88 2.27
CA TRP A 72 1.89 4.33 2.22
C TRP A 72 2.03 4.87 0.79
N ASP A 73 2.88 4.24 -0.02
CA ASP A 73 3.10 4.59 -1.42
C ASP A 73 1.85 4.37 -2.26
N TYR A 74 1.21 3.21 -2.11
CA TYR A 74 0.01 2.88 -2.88
C TYR A 74 -1.17 3.80 -2.51
N CYS A 75 -1.26 4.31 -1.29
CA CYS A 75 -2.27 5.32 -0.96
C CYS A 75 -2.12 6.60 -1.81
N GLY A 76 -0.90 7.02 -2.11
CA GLY A 76 -0.66 8.16 -3.00
C GLY A 76 -0.92 7.81 -4.46
N TYR A 77 -0.42 6.66 -4.88
CA TYR A 77 -0.49 6.20 -6.27
C TYR A 77 -1.93 5.97 -6.75
N LEU A 78 -2.73 5.25 -5.95
CA LEU A 78 -4.08 4.83 -6.34
C LEU A 78 -5.08 6.00 -6.50
N LEU A 79 -4.82 7.15 -5.87
CA LEU A 79 -5.68 8.33 -6.02
C LEU A 79 -5.47 9.02 -7.38
N ASN A 80 -4.24 9.03 -7.87
CA ASN A 80 -3.85 9.84 -9.03
C ASN A 80 -3.93 9.08 -10.36
N GLU A 81 -4.17 7.78 -10.30
CA GLU A 81 -4.03 6.89 -11.44
C GLU A 81 -5.35 6.46 -12.04
N SER A 82 -5.31 6.10 -13.33
CA SER A 82 -6.51 5.64 -14.02
C SER A 82 -7.06 4.35 -13.40
N ARG A 83 -8.38 4.17 -13.45
CA ARG A 83 -9.06 2.98 -12.90
C ARG A 83 -8.47 1.68 -13.43
N ILE A 84 -8.07 1.63 -14.71
CA ILE A 84 -7.50 0.43 -15.35
C ILE A 84 -6.14 0.08 -14.72
N VAL A 85 -5.26 1.07 -14.53
CA VAL A 85 -3.95 0.89 -13.90
C VAL A 85 -4.11 0.43 -12.45
N THR A 86 -4.98 1.10 -11.70
CA THR A 86 -5.33 0.72 -10.32
C THR A 86 -5.83 -0.72 -10.22
N VAL A 87 -6.75 -1.13 -11.09
CA VAL A 87 -7.26 -2.51 -11.10
C VAL A 87 -6.14 -3.50 -11.41
N SER A 88 -5.32 -3.23 -12.42
CA SER A 88 -4.19 -4.09 -12.78
C SER A 88 -3.26 -4.32 -11.59
N MET A 89 -2.82 -3.24 -10.95
CA MET A 89 -1.92 -3.33 -9.79
C MET A 89 -2.54 -4.09 -8.62
N CYS A 90 -3.82 -3.82 -8.32
CA CYS A 90 -4.51 -4.47 -7.22
C CYS A 90 -4.77 -5.96 -7.44
N THR A 91 -4.67 -6.44 -8.70
CA THR A 91 -4.78 -7.86 -9.06
C THR A 91 -3.43 -8.53 -9.33
N ASP A 92 -2.34 -7.76 -9.36
CA ASP A 92 -1.01 -8.26 -9.66
C ASP A 92 -0.49 -9.18 -8.54
N PHE A 93 0.31 -10.18 -8.90
CA PHE A 93 0.96 -11.07 -7.94
C PHE A 93 2.00 -10.34 -7.08
N VAL A 94 2.54 -9.20 -7.56
CA VAL A 94 3.49 -8.35 -6.83
C VAL A 94 2.79 -7.49 -5.76
N CYS A 95 1.46 -7.41 -5.78
CA CYS A 95 0.68 -6.69 -4.77
C CYS A 95 0.61 -7.49 -3.46
N TYR A 96 1.55 -7.24 -2.56
CA TYR A 96 1.60 -7.88 -1.24
C TYR A 96 0.70 -7.18 -0.21
N SER A 97 0.80 -7.56 1.06
CA SER A 97 -0.02 -7.11 2.19
C SER A 97 -0.32 -5.60 2.21
N GLY A 98 0.69 -4.75 2.03
CA GLY A 98 0.54 -3.30 2.02
C GLY A 98 -0.30 -2.78 0.85
N CYS A 99 0.05 -3.20 -0.37
CA CYS A 99 -0.71 -2.87 -1.57
C CYS A 99 -2.17 -3.36 -1.48
N LYS A 100 -2.40 -4.62 -1.07
CA LYS A 100 -3.75 -5.19 -0.93
C LYS A 100 -4.62 -4.39 0.05
N PHE A 101 -4.01 -3.88 1.12
CA PHE A 101 -4.71 -3.05 2.08
C PHE A 101 -5.18 -1.73 1.46
N ALA A 102 -4.28 -1.00 0.79
CA ALA A 102 -4.62 0.25 0.11
C ALA A 102 -5.68 0.02 -1.00
N CYS A 103 -5.54 -1.04 -1.78
CA CYS A 103 -6.54 -1.44 -2.78
C CYS A 103 -7.93 -1.69 -2.17
N LYS A 104 -8.00 -2.41 -1.03
CA LYS A 104 -9.25 -2.63 -0.31
C LYS A 104 -9.85 -1.33 0.23
N TYR A 105 -9.01 -0.43 0.74
CA TYR A 105 -9.43 0.91 1.20
C TYR A 105 -10.15 1.69 0.10
N TYR A 106 -9.53 1.79 -1.09
CA TYR A 106 -10.16 2.50 -2.22
C TYR A 106 -11.39 1.77 -2.77
N ALA A 107 -11.35 0.44 -2.85
CA ALA A 107 -12.50 -0.34 -3.31
C ALA A 107 -13.74 -0.18 -2.41
N MET A 108 -13.55 0.04 -1.10
CA MET A 108 -14.65 0.30 -0.16
C MET A 108 -15.14 1.74 -0.27
N THR A 109 -14.23 2.72 -0.26
CA THR A 109 -14.61 4.14 -0.34
C THR A 109 -15.27 4.51 -1.67
N HIS A 110 -14.90 3.88 -2.80
CA HIS A 110 -15.61 4.05 -4.08
C HIS A 110 -17.02 3.45 -4.08
N LYS A 111 -17.24 2.32 -3.39
CA LYS A 111 -18.58 1.74 -3.23
C LYS A 111 -19.47 2.64 -2.37
N ASP A 112 -18.89 3.26 -1.36
CA ASP A 112 -19.58 4.20 -0.48
C ASP A 112 -19.89 5.52 -1.22
N ALA A 113 -19.03 5.98 -2.14
CA ALA A 113 -19.33 7.14 -3.00
C ALA A 113 -20.54 6.89 -3.94
N THR A 114 -20.74 5.64 -4.40
CA THR A 114 -21.96 5.25 -5.13
C THR A 114 -23.18 4.99 -4.24
N LYS A 115 -23.03 5.07 -2.92
CA LYS A 115 -24.07 4.87 -1.90
C LYS A 115 -24.13 6.00 -0.86
N GLN A 116 -23.58 7.17 -1.17
CA GLN A 116 -23.40 8.22 -0.16
C GLN A 116 -24.67 9.04 0.05
N GLU A 117 -25.61 8.45 0.77
CA GLU A 117 -26.11 9.08 1.98
C GLU A 117 -25.79 8.16 3.17
N LYS A 118 -25.21 8.73 4.23
CA LYS A 118 -24.95 8.13 5.54
C LYS A 118 -23.58 7.45 5.75
N GLY A 119 -22.67 8.23 6.34
CA GLY A 119 -21.32 7.83 6.71
C GLY A 119 -21.28 6.69 7.73
N THR A 120 -20.36 5.76 7.50
CA THR A 120 -19.85 4.84 8.51
C THR A 120 -18.34 4.71 8.30
N SER A 121 -17.60 4.66 9.41
CA SER A 121 -16.14 4.74 9.45
C SER A 121 -15.51 3.40 9.07
N PHE A 122 -14.48 3.44 8.20
CA PHE A 122 -13.67 2.31 7.76
C PHE A 122 -12.99 1.54 8.92
N ASP A 123 -12.87 2.16 10.10
CA ASP A 123 -12.22 1.59 11.28
C ASP A 123 -12.91 0.34 11.87
N ASP A 124 -14.21 0.16 11.65
CA ASP A 124 -14.99 -0.91 12.30
C ASP A 124 -14.88 -2.27 11.59
N GLN A 125 -14.51 -2.32 10.30
CA GLN A 125 -14.44 -3.56 9.53
C GLN A 125 -13.08 -4.27 9.60
N LEU A 126 -12.10 -3.70 10.29
CA LEU A 126 -10.74 -4.24 10.35
C LEU A 126 -10.53 -5.29 11.47
N ASN A 127 -11.48 -5.45 12.39
CA ASN A 127 -11.38 -6.35 13.54
C ASN A 127 -11.94 -7.76 13.29
N HIS A 128 -12.54 -8.01 12.12
CA HIS A 128 -13.13 -9.31 11.76
C HIS A 128 -12.70 -9.70 10.34
N ASP A 129 -11.46 -10.15 10.12
CA ASP A 129 -11.21 -11.18 9.10
C ASP A 129 -9.78 -11.75 9.23
N GLY A 130 -9.63 -12.71 10.14
CA GLY A 130 -8.79 -13.86 9.85
C GLY A 130 -9.65 -14.82 9.05
N THR A 131 -9.34 -14.99 7.76
CA THR A 131 -9.91 -16.03 6.90
C THR A 131 -11.36 -15.80 6.44
N LYS A 132 -11.54 -15.09 5.31
CA LYS A 132 -12.37 -15.61 4.22
C LYS A 132 -11.98 -15.07 2.85
N VAL A 133 -11.42 -15.97 2.06
CA VAL A 133 -11.37 -15.93 0.61
C VAL A 133 -12.76 -15.59 0.07
N LEU A 134 -12.85 -14.53 -0.71
CA LEU A 134 -13.89 -14.38 -1.73
C LEU A 134 -13.20 -13.95 -3.02
N SER A 135 -12.68 -14.97 -3.72
CA SER A 135 -12.73 -15.03 -5.17
C SER A 135 -14.19 -14.84 -5.60
N ASN A 136 -14.61 -13.59 -5.82
CA ASN A 136 -15.77 -13.32 -6.64
C ASN A 136 -15.29 -12.47 -7.81
N SER A 137 -15.23 -13.14 -8.96
CA SER A 137 -15.02 -12.59 -10.29
C SER A 137 -15.77 -11.28 -10.43
N VAL A 138 -15.03 -10.20 -10.68
CA VAL A 138 -15.61 -8.93 -11.09
C VAL A 138 -16.14 -9.10 -12.51
N HIS A 139 -17.39 -9.55 -12.63
CA HIS A 139 -18.23 -9.20 -13.77
C HIS A 139 -18.93 -7.89 -13.41
N LEU A 140 -18.25 -6.77 -13.65
CA LEU A 140 -18.86 -5.45 -13.59
C LEU A 140 -19.37 -5.12 -14.99
N LYS A 141 -20.67 -5.35 -15.19
CA LYS A 141 -21.44 -4.87 -16.33
C LYS A 141 -21.38 -3.34 -16.29
N ASP A 142 -20.68 -2.76 -17.26
CA ASP A 142 -20.53 -1.30 -17.42
C ASP A 142 -21.89 -0.68 -17.81
N PRO A 143 -22.41 0.32 -17.08
CA PRO A 143 -23.49 1.14 -17.56
C PRO A 143 -23.01 2.57 -17.72
N SER A 144 -22.05 2.82 -18.63
CA SER A 144 -21.78 4.19 -19.12
C SER A 144 -20.88 4.27 -20.35
N ILE A 145 -21.15 3.50 -21.41
CA ILE A 145 -20.69 3.85 -22.78
C ILE A 145 -21.82 3.57 -23.78
N GLU A 146 -22.90 4.36 -23.73
CA GLU A 146 -23.73 4.62 -24.90
C GLU A 146 -23.87 6.14 -25.06
N ALA A 147 -22.81 6.74 -25.58
CA ALA A 147 -22.88 8.05 -26.20
C ALA A 147 -21.68 8.22 -27.15
N LYS A 148 -21.81 7.61 -28.33
CA LYS A 148 -21.29 8.06 -29.65
C LYS A 148 -21.15 6.87 -30.59
N LEU A 149 -22.26 6.50 -31.23
CA LEU A 149 -22.30 5.96 -32.58
C LEU A 149 -23.76 5.85 -33.02
N LEU A 150 -24.31 6.99 -33.42
CA LEU A 150 -25.29 7.19 -34.49
C LEU A 150 -25.27 8.69 -34.86
#